data_AF-A0A1V4YRF8-F1
#
_entry.id   AF-A0A1V4YRF8-F1
#
_cell.length_a   1.000
_cell.length_b   1.000
_cell.length_c   1.000
_cell.angle_alpha   90.00
_cell.angle_beta   90.00
_cell.angle_gamma   90.00
#
_symmetry.space_group_name_H-M   'P 1'
#
loop_
_entity.id
_entity.type
_entity.pdbx_description
1 polymer ?
#
loop_
_entity_poly.entity_id
_entity_poly.type
_entity_poly.pdbx_seq_one_letter_code
_entity_poly.pdbx_strand_id
1 'polypeptide(L)'
;MKENNSQSTKAPLTSAERILAVLFGVGFILGILLSPLGVEPRMPELRTLAFAGFFIIVGMLLPLIGLVSVWLRRPRLAGVLAVIDAILLFLTAPADQALFFFTVAPPPAVTIGEYILIFVGVGYMLYGPRVYENRT
;
A
#
# COMPACT_ATOMS: atom_id res chain seq x y z
N MET A 1 31.57 36.81 7.25
CA MET A 1 30.26 36.12 7.20
C MET A 1 30.55 34.64 7.04
N LYS A 2 30.41 33.82 8.10
CA LYS A 2 30.59 32.37 8.01
C LYS A 2 29.24 31.76 7.66
N GLU A 3 29.12 31.20 6.46
CA GLU A 3 27.96 30.40 6.08
C GLU A 3 27.89 29.17 6.99
N ASN A 4 26.85 29.12 7.81
CA ASN A 4 26.54 27.98 8.64
C ASN A 4 25.90 26.93 7.73
N ASN A 5 26.73 26.05 7.14
CA ASN A 5 26.26 24.84 6.47
C ASN A 5 25.68 23.87 7.51
N SER A 6 24.51 24.18 8.06
CA SER A 6 23.73 23.20 8.79
C SER A 6 23.12 22.24 7.77
N GLN A 7 23.91 21.27 7.32
CA GLN A 7 23.32 20.07 6.74
C GLN A 7 22.44 19.47 7.84
N SER A 8 21.13 19.70 7.74
CA SER A 8 20.13 19.04 8.56
C SER A 8 20.10 17.58 8.13
N THR A 9 21.04 16.81 8.69
CA THR A 9 21.15 15.38 8.45
C THR A 9 19.92 14.72 9.07
N LYS A 10 18.87 14.54 8.26
CA LYS A 10 17.65 13.85 8.69
C LYS A 10 18.06 12.51 9.32
N ALA A 11 17.62 12.26 10.57
CA ALA A 11 17.94 11.03 11.29
C ALA A 11 17.73 9.79 10.40
N PRO A 12 18.58 8.76 10.45
CA PRO A 12 18.43 7.59 9.60
C PRO A 12 17.07 6.90 9.83
N LEU A 13 16.52 6.26 8.78
CA LEU A 13 15.29 5.46 8.93
C LEU A 13 15.58 4.25 9.83
N THR A 14 14.66 3.94 10.74
CA THR A 14 14.70 2.72 11.56
C THR A 14 14.46 1.49 10.68
N SER A 15 14.79 0.29 11.17
CA SER A 15 14.55 -0.96 10.43
C SER A 15 13.07 -1.14 10.08
N ALA A 16 12.17 -0.82 11.02
CA ALA A 16 10.72 -0.87 10.77
C ALA A 16 10.28 0.12 9.68
N GLU A 17 10.78 1.37 9.73
CA GLU A 17 10.47 2.38 8.71
C GLU A 17 10.98 1.98 7.32
N ARG A 18 12.17 1.35 7.24
CA ARG A 18 12.73 0.84 5.97
C ARG A 18 11.88 -0.29 5.39
N ILE A 19 11.51 -1.26 6.22
CA ILE A 19 10.65 -2.37 5.79
C ILE A 19 9.30 -1.82 5.33
N LEU A 20 8.72 -0.89 6.08
CA LEU A 20 7.44 -0.27 5.72
C LEU A 20 7.52 0.48 4.39
N ALA A 21 8.62 1.19 4.11
CA ALA A 21 8.84 1.82 2.81
C ALA A 21 8.90 0.80 1.66
N VAL A 22 9.59 -0.33 1.86
CA VAL A 22 9.63 -1.41 0.86
C VAL A 22 8.24 -1.97 0.62
N LEU A 23 7.49 -2.27 1.69
CA LEU A 23 6.12 -2.79 1.59
C LEU A 23 5.20 -1.81 0.86
N PHE A 24 5.27 -0.51 1.16
CA PHE A 24 4.52 0.50 0.42
C PHE A 24 4.91 0.57 -1.05
N GLY A 25 6.20 0.45 -1.38
CA GLY A 25 6.65 0.38 -2.77
C GLY A 25 6.09 -0.83 -3.50
N VAL A 26 6.16 -2.02 -2.88
CA VAL A 26 5.61 -3.25 -3.46
C VAL A 26 4.09 -3.17 -3.59
N GLY A 27 3.39 -2.71 -2.55
CA GLY A 27 1.95 -2.50 -2.56
C GLY A 27 1.52 -1.54 -3.66
N PHE A 28 2.23 -0.42 -3.85
CA PHE A 28 1.95 0.54 -4.92
C PHE A 28 2.14 -0.06 -6.32
N ILE A 29 3.24 -0.80 -6.55
CA ILE A 29 3.49 -1.43 -7.85
C ILE A 29 2.42 -2.47 -8.15
N LEU A 30 2.13 -3.37 -7.20
CA LEU A 30 1.09 -4.39 -7.37
C LEU A 30 -0.29 -3.76 -7.52
N GLY A 31 -0.58 -2.70 -6.77
CA GLY A 31 -1.81 -1.96 -6.91
C GLY A 31 -1.97 -1.34 -8.28
N ILE A 32 -0.92 -0.77 -8.89
CA ILE A 32 -0.98 -0.37 -10.30
C ILE A 32 -1.34 -1.56 -11.17
N LEU A 33 -0.58 -2.66 -11.09
CA LEU A 33 -0.74 -3.83 -11.96
C LEU A 33 -2.16 -4.42 -11.89
N LEU A 34 -2.75 -4.47 -10.69
CA LEU A 34 -4.06 -5.06 -10.41
C LEU A 34 -5.22 -4.04 -10.46
N SER A 35 -4.95 -2.79 -10.82
CA SER A 35 -5.95 -1.72 -10.92
C SER A 35 -6.36 -1.44 -12.37
N PRO A 36 -7.39 -0.60 -12.58
CA PRO A 36 -7.79 -0.16 -13.92
C PRO A 36 -6.71 0.55 -14.73
N LEU A 37 -5.68 1.07 -14.06
CA LEU A 37 -4.59 1.80 -14.70
C LEU A 37 -3.43 0.87 -15.13
N GLY A 38 -3.48 -0.41 -14.77
CA GLY A 38 -2.45 -1.40 -15.08
C GLY A 38 -2.90 -2.44 -16.10
N VAL A 39 -2.74 -3.71 -15.72
CA VAL A 39 -2.87 -4.86 -16.63
C VAL A 39 -4.03 -5.78 -16.25
N GLU A 40 -4.92 -5.35 -15.37
CA GLU A 40 -6.10 -6.13 -14.98
C GLU A 40 -7.03 -6.33 -16.19
N PRO A 41 -7.12 -7.55 -16.74
CA PRO A 41 -7.82 -7.80 -18.00
C PRO A 41 -9.34 -7.72 -17.89
N ARG A 42 -9.89 -7.75 -16.68
CA ARG A 42 -11.34 -7.79 -16.44
C ARG A 42 -11.97 -6.40 -16.30
N MET A 43 -11.28 -5.32 -16.65
CA MET A 43 -11.84 -3.97 -16.52
C MET A 43 -13.19 -3.74 -17.20
N PRO A 44 -13.48 -4.31 -18.39
CA PRO A 44 -14.81 -4.24 -18.99
C PRO A 44 -15.92 -4.91 -18.15
N GLU A 45 -15.54 -5.84 -17.28
CA GLU A 45 -16.41 -6.66 -16.42
C GLU A 45 -16.59 -6.06 -15.01
N LEU A 46 -16.08 -4.84 -14.78
CA LEU A 46 -16.21 -4.15 -13.50
C LEU A 46 -17.67 -3.72 -13.26
N ARG A 47 -18.23 -4.10 -12.11
CA ARG A 47 -19.67 -3.87 -11.83
C ARG A 47 -20.05 -2.40 -11.67
N THR A 48 -19.12 -1.55 -11.22
CA THR A 48 -19.37 -0.11 -11.06
C THR A 48 -18.07 0.67 -11.11
N LEU A 49 -18.14 1.89 -11.66
CA LEU A 49 -17.03 2.84 -11.67
C LEU A 49 -16.57 3.24 -10.26
N ALA A 50 -17.42 3.11 -9.24
CA ALA A 50 -17.03 3.34 -7.85
C ALA A 50 -15.91 2.38 -7.40
N PHE A 51 -15.90 1.14 -7.90
CA PHE A 51 -14.85 0.17 -7.61
C PHE A 51 -13.54 0.49 -8.31
N ALA A 52 -13.57 1.10 -9.48
CA ALA A 52 -12.35 1.61 -10.13
C ALA A 52 -11.69 2.68 -9.23
N GLY A 53 -12.49 3.59 -8.69
CA GLY A 53 -12.03 4.57 -7.70
C GLY A 53 -11.47 3.91 -6.44
N PHE A 54 -12.14 2.88 -5.91
CA PHE A 54 -11.65 2.10 -4.78
C PHE A 54 -10.27 1.49 -5.05
N PHE A 55 -10.07 0.79 -6.18
CA PHE A 55 -8.77 0.20 -6.53
C PHE A 55 -7.67 1.24 -6.70
N ILE A 56 -7.97 2.42 -7.26
CA ILE A 56 -7.00 3.52 -7.35
C ILE A 56 -6.63 4.03 -5.95
N ILE A 57 -7.62 4.21 -5.07
CA ILE A 57 -7.36 4.73 -3.71
C ILE A 57 -6.56 3.71 -2.89
N VAL A 58 -7.00 2.46 -2.85
CA VAL A 58 -6.40 1.40 -2.03
C VAL A 58 -5.10 0.88 -2.63
N GLY A 59 -5.11 0.53 -3.90
CA GLY A 59 -3.92 -0.01 -4.57
C GLY A 59 -2.84 1.03 -4.83
N MET A 60 -3.17 2.32 -4.97
CA MET A 60 -2.20 3.32 -5.41
C MET A 60 -2.03 4.47 -4.42
N LEU A 61 -3.09 5.21 -4.12
CA LEU A 61 -2.96 6.45 -3.35
C LEU A 61 -2.55 6.18 -1.90
N LEU A 62 -3.18 5.22 -1.22
CA LEU A 62 -2.84 4.83 0.15
C LEU A 62 -1.37 4.43 0.29
N PRO A 63 -0.85 3.47 -0.49
CA PRO A 63 0.55 3.07 -0.38
C PRO A 63 1.51 4.17 -0.83
N LEU A 64 1.17 4.97 -1.85
CA LEU A 64 1.99 6.11 -2.28
C LEU A 64 2.09 7.16 -1.17
N ILE A 65 0.96 7.55 -0.56
CA ILE A 65 0.94 8.52 0.54
C ILE A 65 1.68 7.94 1.76
N GLY A 66 1.56 6.64 2.02
CA GLY A 66 2.33 5.92 3.03
C GLY A 66 3.84 6.03 2.79
N LEU A 67 4.29 5.73 1.58
CA LEU A 67 5.69 5.84 1.16
C LEU A 67 6.22 7.28 1.30
N VAL A 68 5.47 8.25 0.79
CA VAL A 68 5.79 9.68 0.91
C VAL A 68 5.85 10.10 2.38
N SER A 69 4.96 9.58 3.23
CA SER A 69 4.96 9.85 4.66
C SER A 69 6.23 9.34 5.35
N VAL A 70 6.76 8.18 4.93
CA VAL A 70 8.06 7.69 5.40
C VAL A 70 9.19 8.65 4.99
N TRP A 71 9.23 9.09 3.72
CA TRP A 71 10.24 10.02 3.23
C TRP A 71 10.18 11.42 3.88
N LEU A 72 8.97 11.92 4.14
CA LEU A 72 8.72 13.18 4.84
C LEU A 72 8.95 13.06 6.35
N ARG A 73 9.43 11.92 6.85
CA ARG A 73 9.68 11.65 8.28
C ARG A 73 8.44 11.85 9.14
N ARG A 74 7.29 11.43 8.62
CA ARG A 74 6.02 11.30 9.33
C ARG A 74 5.69 9.82 9.56
N PRO A 75 6.51 9.08 10.35
CA PRO A 75 6.36 7.64 10.51
C PRO A 75 5.03 7.24 11.14
N ARG A 76 4.49 8.06 12.05
CA ARG A 76 3.16 7.80 12.66
C ARG A 76 2.05 7.80 11.59
N LEU A 77 2.06 8.76 10.68
CA LEU A 77 1.10 8.80 9.58
C LEU A 77 1.28 7.57 8.68
N ALA A 78 2.52 7.23 8.34
CA ALA A 78 2.82 6.02 7.58
C ALA A 78 2.30 4.74 8.28
N GLY A 79 2.48 4.62 9.59
CA GLY A 79 1.99 3.49 10.38
C GLY A 79 0.46 3.38 10.36
N VAL A 80 -0.27 4.48 10.55
CA VAL A 80 -1.74 4.49 10.46
C VAL A 80 -2.20 4.09 9.07
N LEU A 81 -1.60 4.68 8.03
CA LEU A 81 -1.96 4.36 6.64
C LEU A 81 -1.70 2.90 6.32
N ALA A 82 -0.60 2.32 6.80
CA ALA A 82 -0.30 0.90 6.63
C ALA A 82 -1.39 0.01 7.23
N VAL A 83 -1.85 0.33 8.45
CA VAL A 83 -2.90 -0.44 9.13
C VAL A 83 -4.23 -0.33 8.40
N ILE A 84 -4.61 0.88 7.97
CA ILE A 84 -5.83 1.10 7.16
C ILE A 84 -5.75 0.31 5.86
N ASP A 85 -4.63 0.42 5.14
CA ASP A 85 -4.41 -0.26 3.87
C ASP A 85 -4.47 -1.79 4.05
N ALA A 86 -3.82 -2.33 5.09
CA ALA A 86 -3.88 -3.74 5.42
C ALA A 86 -5.31 -4.26 5.60
N ILE A 87 -6.15 -3.55 6.35
CA ILE A 87 -7.55 -3.94 6.55
C ILE A 87 -8.27 -4.04 5.20
N LEU A 88 -8.08 -3.04 4.33
CA LEU A 88 -8.72 -3.00 3.02
C LEU A 88 -8.19 -4.10 2.09
N LEU A 89 -6.88 -4.38 2.11
CA LEU A 89 -6.28 -5.48 1.35
C LEU A 89 -6.83 -6.85 1.78
N PHE A 90 -7.00 -7.09 3.08
CA PHE A 90 -7.61 -8.33 3.59
C PHE A 90 -9.07 -8.49 3.17
N LEU A 91 -9.81 -7.40 2.96
CA LEU A 91 -11.18 -7.44 2.43
C LEU A 91 -11.22 -7.63 0.91
N THR A 92 -10.23 -7.08 0.20
CA THR A 92 -10.26 -6.99 -1.27
C THR A 92 -10.22 -8.37 -1.92
N ALA A 93 -9.25 -9.22 -1.55
CA ALA A 93 -9.11 -10.53 -2.20
C ALA A 93 -10.34 -11.45 -1.99
N PRO A 94 -10.90 -11.62 -0.77
CA PRO A 94 -12.13 -12.40 -0.60
C PRO A 94 -13.32 -11.83 -1.36
N ALA A 95 -13.45 -10.50 -1.42
CA ALA A 95 -14.52 -9.84 -2.16
C ALA A 95 -14.37 -10.06 -3.68
N ASP A 96 -13.14 -10.03 -4.22
CA ASP A 96 -12.90 -10.30 -5.64
C ASP A 96 -13.26 -11.73 -6.01
N GLN A 97 -12.83 -12.69 -5.20
CA GLN A 97 -13.12 -14.11 -5.37
C GLN A 97 -14.63 -14.42 -5.24
N ALA A 98 -15.37 -13.60 -4.48
CA ALA A 98 -16.82 -13.67 -4.36
C ALA A 98 -17.57 -12.94 -5.51
N LEU A 99 -16.86 -12.50 -6.55
CA LEU A 99 -17.42 -11.73 -7.68
C LEU A 99 -18.10 -10.43 -7.23
N PHE A 100 -17.64 -9.83 -6.13
CA PHE A 100 -18.22 -8.58 -5.63
C PHE A 100 -17.82 -7.37 -6.48
N PHE A 101 -16.57 -7.33 -6.98
CA PHE A 101 -16.07 -6.22 -7.78
C PHE A 101 -16.30 -6.40 -9.29
N PHE A 102 -16.05 -7.62 -9.80
CA PHE A 102 -16.21 -7.98 -11.20
C PHE A 102 -17.33 -9.01 -11.38
N THR A 103 -17.87 -9.10 -12.60
CA THR A 103 -18.85 -10.11 -12.98
C THR A 103 -18.21 -11.49 -13.24
N VAL A 104 -16.89 -11.54 -13.44
CA VAL A 104 -16.13 -12.75 -13.77
C VAL A 104 -14.98 -12.99 -12.79
N ALA A 105 -14.63 -14.27 -12.61
CA ALA A 105 -13.60 -14.69 -11.67
C ALA A 105 -12.20 -14.18 -12.06
N PRO A 106 -11.32 -13.93 -11.08
CA PRO A 106 -9.96 -13.50 -11.37
C PRO A 106 -9.17 -14.55 -12.14
N PRO A 107 -8.42 -14.16 -13.18
CA PRO A 107 -7.48 -15.06 -13.82
C PRO A 107 -6.34 -15.40 -12.84
N PRO A 108 -5.63 -16.53 -13.04
CA PRO A 108 -4.62 -17.00 -12.09
C PRO A 108 -3.55 -15.97 -11.73
N ALA A 109 -3.12 -15.14 -12.69
CA ALA A 109 -2.13 -14.09 -12.45
C ALA A 109 -2.61 -13.03 -11.45
N VAL A 110 -3.89 -12.64 -11.53
CA VAL A 110 -4.49 -11.68 -10.59
C VAL A 110 -4.61 -12.32 -9.22
N THR A 111 -5.12 -13.55 -9.14
CA THR A 111 -5.23 -14.29 -7.87
C THR A 111 -3.89 -14.42 -7.16
N ILE A 112 -2.80 -14.69 -7.88
CA ILE A 112 -1.45 -14.69 -7.30
C ILE A 112 -1.08 -13.31 -6.74
N GLY A 113 -1.35 -12.25 -7.51
CA GLY A 113 -1.13 -10.87 -7.07
C GLY A 113 -1.90 -10.52 -5.79
N GLU A 114 -3.16 -10.95 -5.69
CA GLU A 114 -3.99 -10.81 -4.49
C GLU A 114 -3.39 -11.49 -3.26
N TYR A 115 -2.88 -12.72 -3.41
CA TYR A 115 -2.19 -13.41 -2.32
C TYR A 115 -0.91 -12.68 -1.90
N ILE A 116 -0.14 -12.13 -2.85
CA ILE A 116 1.04 -11.33 -2.51
C ILE A 116 0.61 -10.08 -1.73
N LEU A 117 -0.48 -9.41 -2.12
CA LEU A 117 -1.03 -8.27 -1.40
C LEU A 117 -1.50 -8.63 0.02
N ILE A 118 -2.03 -9.83 0.25
CA ILE A 118 -2.32 -10.32 1.60
C ILE A 118 -1.04 -10.37 2.45
N PHE A 119 0.07 -10.90 1.92
CA PHE A 119 1.35 -10.90 2.63
C PHE A 119 1.89 -9.49 2.88
N VAL A 120 1.70 -8.56 1.94
CA VAL A 120 2.00 -7.13 2.15
C VAL A 120 1.17 -6.57 3.30
N GLY A 121 -0.13 -6.88 3.35
CA GLY A 121 -1.04 -6.48 4.43
C GLY A 121 -0.63 -7.05 5.80
N VAL A 122 -0.18 -8.30 5.86
CA VAL A 122 0.44 -8.88 7.07
C VAL A 122 1.67 -8.06 7.48
N GLY A 123 2.55 -7.73 6.53
CA GLY A 123 3.72 -6.89 6.78
C GLY A 123 3.34 -5.52 7.36
N TYR A 124 2.35 -4.85 6.78
CA TYR A 124 1.82 -3.58 7.30
C TYR A 124 1.31 -3.70 8.74
N MET A 125 0.56 -4.75 9.07
CA MET A 125 0.10 -4.98 10.45
C MET A 125 1.25 -5.22 11.43
N LEU A 126 2.32 -5.89 10.98
CA LEU A 126 3.48 -6.18 11.83
C LEU A 126 4.42 -5.00 12.01
N TYR A 127 4.57 -4.13 11.01
CA TYR A 127 5.57 -3.05 11.02
C TYR A 127 4.96 -1.66 11.22
N GLY A 128 3.69 -1.46 10.87
CA GLY A 128 2.96 -0.19 11.07
C GLY A 128 2.98 0.28 12.52
N PRO A 129 2.60 -0.54 13.52
CA PRO A 129 2.67 -0.17 14.94
C PRO A 129 4.11 -0.01 15.47
N ARG A 130 5.09 -0.71 14.90
CA ARG A 130 6.49 -0.66 15.37
C ARG A 130 7.20 0.65 15.06
N VAL A 131 6.65 1.48 14.18
CA VAL A 131 7.19 2.83 13.95
C VAL A 131 6.99 3.77 15.15
N TYR A 132 6.15 3.37 16.11
CA TYR A 132 5.91 4.11 17.36
C TYR A 132 6.88 3.71 18.48
N GLU A 133 7.35 2.46 18.50
CA GLU A 133 8.20 1.89 19.57
C GLU A 133 9.62 2.48 19.60
N ASN A 134 10.15 2.90 18.46
CA ASN A 134 11.55 3.34 18.33
C ASN A 134 11.76 4.85 18.51
N ARG A 135 10.75 5.60 19.01
CA ARG A 135 10.81 7.07 19.13
C ARG A 135 10.25 7.63 20.44
N THR A 136 10.07 6.80 21.46
CA THR A 136 9.89 7.19 22.87
C THR A 136 11.23 7.11 23.58
#